data_AF-A0A939VUD2-F1
#
_entry.id   AF-A0A939VUD2-F1
#
_cell.length_a   1.000
_cell.length_b   1.000
_cell.length_c   1.000
_cell.angle_alpha   90.00
_cell.angle_beta   90.00
_cell.angle_gamma   90.00
#
_symmetry.space_group_name_H-M   'P 1'
#
loop_
_entity.id
_entity.type
_entity.pdbx_description
1 polymer ?
#
loop_
_entity_poly.entity_id
_entity_poly.type
_entity_poly.pdbx_seq_one_letter_code
_entity_poly.pdbx_strand_id
1 'polypeptide(L)'
;MKKPFPITGTFIDEITYDIPCSNWSKEQWAADFDHMAEVGIDTLIIARAVFYEKCIYPSKLFPTLRDEDDDFAALILTEAAKRGMDVFVGGYISNLTWNGGDYRKEIAENKKFVTEFVSRYGSIPSFKGWYVPHEGYDRVLNLKETMGGVAALYKDMCPDKSVLISPFFRSSLTSAEPFSPERTAEEWDYIWENCGKDIDYCAFQDGTAPLQEMAAYFSAVRE
;
A
#
# COMPACT_ATOMS: atom_id res chain seq x y z
N MET A 1 -3.93 25.25 -20.17
CA MET A 1 -3.08 24.61 -19.14
C MET A 1 -3.70 23.27 -18.79
N LYS A 2 -2.92 22.17 -18.79
CA LYS A 2 -3.38 20.91 -18.18
C LYS A 2 -3.71 21.21 -16.70
N LYS A 3 -4.81 20.68 -16.20
CA LYS A 3 -5.20 20.83 -14.78
C LYS A 3 -4.03 20.30 -13.93
N PRO A 4 -3.54 21.04 -12.92
CA PRO A 4 -2.57 20.48 -11.99
C PRO A 4 -3.24 19.31 -11.24
N PHE A 5 -2.49 18.23 -11.04
CA PHE A 5 -2.83 17.16 -10.11
C PHE A 5 -2.03 17.42 -8.84
N PRO A 6 -2.57 18.16 -7.85
CA PRO A 6 -1.87 18.37 -6.59
C PRO A 6 -1.66 17.03 -5.88
N ILE A 7 -0.58 16.90 -5.12
CA ILE A 7 -0.37 15.75 -4.23
C ILE A 7 -1.30 15.93 -3.05
N THR A 8 -2.28 15.03 -2.93
CA THR A 8 -3.23 15.01 -1.79
C THR A 8 -3.06 13.75 -0.93
N GLY A 9 -2.22 12.81 -1.36
CA GLY A 9 -1.92 11.59 -0.65
C GLY A 9 -0.43 11.42 -0.40
N THR A 10 -0.06 10.83 0.74
CA THR A 10 1.33 10.45 1.02
C THR A 10 1.43 9.11 1.73
N PHE A 11 2.52 8.39 1.48
CA PHE A 11 2.85 7.22 2.25
C PHE A 11 3.41 7.59 3.63
N ILE A 12 3.07 6.79 4.62
CA ILE A 12 3.76 6.66 5.90
C ILE A 12 4.64 5.41 5.76
N ASP A 13 5.94 5.60 5.61
CA ASP A 13 6.91 4.52 5.33
C ASP A 13 7.23 3.69 6.58
N GLU A 14 6.21 3.01 7.09
CA GLU A 14 6.34 2.02 8.15
C GLU A 14 5.56 0.76 7.72
N ILE A 15 6.14 -0.43 7.80
CA ILE A 15 7.54 -0.74 8.15
C ILE A 15 8.42 -0.52 6.93
N THR A 16 9.36 0.40 7.01
CA THR A 16 10.28 0.72 5.91
C THR A 16 11.12 -0.47 5.43
N TYR A 17 11.45 -0.47 4.14
CA TYR A 17 12.36 -1.45 3.54
C TYR A 17 13.81 -0.95 3.57
N ASP A 18 14.03 0.30 3.17
CA ASP A 18 15.35 0.83 2.78
C ASP A 18 15.58 2.30 3.20
N ILE A 19 14.61 2.95 3.85
CA ILE A 19 14.75 4.31 4.37
C ILE A 19 15.02 4.25 5.88
N PRO A 20 16.12 4.84 6.39
CA PRO A 20 16.39 4.85 7.82
C PRO A 20 15.29 5.53 8.65
N CYS A 21 14.91 4.91 9.77
CA CYS A 21 13.91 5.47 10.67
C CYS A 21 14.37 6.80 11.29
N SER A 22 13.46 7.77 11.32
CA SER A 22 13.73 9.10 11.91
C SER A 22 13.59 9.14 13.44
N ASN A 23 13.15 8.05 14.08
CA ASN A 23 12.91 7.94 15.53
C ASN A 23 11.99 9.04 16.09
N TRP A 24 10.93 9.36 15.35
CA TRP A 24 9.99 10.42 15.72
C TRP A 24 9.16 10.09 16.95
N SER A 25 8.96 11.08 17.82
CA SER A 25 7.98 11.02 18.90
C SER A 25 6.55 11.19 18.39
N LYS A 26 5.57 10.93 19.28
CA LYS A 26 4.14 11.14 18.97
C LYS A 26 3.85 12.60 18.62
N GLU A 27 4.52 13.54 19.27
CA GLU A 27 4.38 14.99 19.03
C GLU A 27 4.96 15.39 17.66
N GLN A 28 6.07 14.77 17.25
CA GLN A 28 6.65 15.03 15.92
C GLN A 28 5.73 14.51 14.82
N TRP A 29 5.14 13.32 14.99
CA TRP A 29 4.11 12.81 14.07
C TRP A 29 2.88 13.72 13.98
N ALA A 30 2.36 14.18 15.12
CA ALA A 30 1.22 15.09 15.14
C ALA A 30 1.53 16.41 14.42
N ALA A 31 2.73 16.99 14.65
CA ALA A 31 3.17 18.21 13.97
C ALA A 31 3.33 18.01 12.45
N ASP A 32 3.87 16.87 12.01
CA ASP A 32 4.00 16.57 10.58
C ASP A 32 2.63 16.43 9.92
N PHE A 33 1.63 15.90 10.63
CA PHE A 33 0.25 15.83 10.12
C PHE A 33 -0.40 17.21 10.03
N ASP A 34 -0.05 18.16 10.90
CA ASP A 34 -0.47 19.55 10.74
C ASP A 34 0.12 20.14 9.46
N HIS A 35 1.40 19.92 9.20
CA HIS A 35 2.06 20.37 7.97
C HIS A 35 1.47 19.72 6.71
N MET A 36 1.17 18.42 6.75
CA MET A 36 0.48 17.72 5.67
C MET A 36 -0.89 18.35 5.38
N ALA A 37 -1.69 18.62 6.42
CA ALA A 37 -2.99 19.27 6.28
C ALA A 37 -2.87 20.68 5.67
N GLU A 38 -1.89 21.46 6.11
CA GLU A 38 -1.64 22.84 5.64
C GLU A 38 -1.36 22.91 4.13
N VAL A 39 -0.71 21.89 3.57
CA VAL A 39 -0.40 21.81 2.13
C VAL A 39 -1.46 21.08 1.31
N GLY A 40 -2.53 20.61 1.94
CA GLY A 40 -3.67 19.98 1.28
C GLY A 40 -3.57 18.46 1.09
N ILE A 41 -2.71 17.79 1.86
CA ILE A 41 -2.75 16.32 1.97
C ILE A 41 -3.96 15.95 2.82
N ASP A 42 -4.81 15.06 2.30
CA ASP A 42 -6.01 14.55 2.95
C ASP A 42 -5.98 13.03 3.14
N THR A 43 -5.03 12.33 2.51
CA THR A 43 -4.95 10.87 2.51
C THR A 43 -3.57 10.38 2.94
N LEU A 44 -3.54 9.44 3.87
CA LEU A 44 -2.33 8.77 4.34
C LEU A 44 -2.38 7.28 3.96
N ILE A 45 -1.24 6.74 3.55
CA ILE A 45 -1.12 5.32 3.21
C ILE A 45 -0.01 4.70 4.05
N ILE A 46 -0.36 3.88 5.05
CA ILE A 46 0.64 3.09 5.78
C ILE A 46 1.20 2.05 4.81
N ALA A 47 2.52 2.04 4.59
CA ALA A 47 3.13 1.18 3.57
C ALA A 47 2.93 -0.32 3.86
N ARG A 48 3.13 -0.76 5.10
CA ARG A 48 2.96 -2.16 5.49
C ARG A 48 2.85 -2.33 7.00
N ALA A 49 1.73 -2.86 7.49
CA ALA A 49 1.50 -3.05 8.91
C ALA A 49 2.24 -4.25 9.49
N VAL A 50 2.55 -5.26 8.67
CA VAL A 50 3.37 -6.41 9.06
C VAL A 50 4.36 -6.72 7.94
N PHE A 51 5.65 -6.80 8.30
CA PHE A 51 6.74 -7.09 7.36
C PHE A 51 7.84 -7.89 8.05
N TYR A 52 8.21 -9.05 7.50
CA TYR A 52 9.07 -10.02 8.18
C TYR A 52 8.54 -10.37 9.59
N GLU A 53 9.34 -10.14 10.63
CA GLU A 53 9.02 -10.40 12.03
C GLU A 53 8.71 -9.10 12.79
N LYS A 54 8.10 -8.13 12.10
CA LYS A 54 7.74 -6.83 12.67
C LYS A 54 6.27 -6.52 12.39
N CYS A 55 5.61 -5.93 13.38
CA CYS A 55 4.25 -5.42 13.28
C CYS A 55 4.19 -4.02 13.89
N ILE A 56 3.41 -3.11 13.29
CA ILE A 56 3.31 -1.71 13.71
C ILE A 56 2.43 -1.49 14.96
N TYR A 57 1.89 -2.54 15.54
CA TYR A 57 1.03 -2.46 16.72
C TYR A 57 1.30 -3.65 17.66
N PRO A 58 0.82 -3.62 18.92
CA PRO A 58 0.96 -4.72 19.89
C PRO A 58 0.03 -5.88 19.53
N SER A 59 0.36 -6.53 18.42
CA SER A 59 -0.34 -7.68 17.87
C SER A 59 -0.18 -8.90 18.80
N LYS A 60 -1.23 -9.74 18.85
CA LYS A 60 -1.21 -11.05 19.51
C LYS A 60 -0.94 -12.20 18.54
N LEU A 61 -1.00 -11.96 17.22
CA LEU A 61 -0.86 -12.98 16.17
C LEU A 61 0.50 -12.95 15.46
N PHE A 62 1.08 -11.76 15.34
CA PHE A 62 2.34 -11.46 14.66
C PHE A 62 3.44 -11.00 15.63
N PRO A 63 4.71 -11.30 15.34
CA PRO A 63 5.83 -10.83 16.14
C PRO A 63 5.92 -9.30 16.18
N THR A 64 6.14 -8.76 17.37
CA THR A 64 6.30 -7.32 17.61
C THR A 64 7.10 -7.08 18.88
N LEU A 65 7.81 -5.95 18.91
CA LEU A 65 8.44 -5.41 20.12
C LEU A 65 7.60 -4.28 20.73
N ARG A 66 6.51 -3.90 20.07
CA ARG A 66 5.63 -2.82 20.51
C ARG A 66 4.69 -3.32 21.59
N ASP A 67 4.51 -2.52 22.63
CA ASP A 67 3.48 -2.71 23.65
C ASP A 67 2.29 -1.77 23.41
N GLU A 68 1.32 -1.78 24.34
CA GLU A 68 0.12 -0.94 24.22
C GLU A 68 0.41 0.57 24.30
N ASP A 69 1.58 0.98 24.84
CA ASP A 69 1.99 2.39 24.87
C ASP A 69 2.68 2.82 23.55
N ASP A 70 3.11 1.87 22.72
CA ASP A 70 3.79 2.06 21.42
C ASP A 70 2.98 1.51 20.22
N ASP A 71 1.66 1.64 20.26
CA ASP A 71 0.75 1.29 19.17
C ASP A 71 0.77 2.34 18.04
N PHE A 72 1.61 2.11 17.03
CA PHE A 72 1.78 3.05 15.91
C PHE A 72 0.57 3.09 14.98
N ALA A 73 -0.12 1.97 14.76
CA ALA A 73 -1.37 1.97 13.99
C ALA A 73 -2.42 2.87 14.65
N ALA A 74 -2.62 2.74 15.96
CA ALA A 74 -3.54 3.59 16.71
C ALA A 74 -3.12 5.07 16.66
N LEU A 75 -1.82 5.37 16.81
CA LEU A 75 -1.30 6.74 16.69
C LEU A 75 -1.70 7.37 15.35
N ILE A 76 -1.36 6.73 14.23
CA ILE A 76 -1.61 7.27 12.90
C ILE A 76 -3.11 7.43 12.64
N LEU A 77 -3.91 6.42 12.95
CA LEU A 77 -5.36 6.47 12.73
C LEU A 77 -6.01 7.58 13.58
N THR A 78 -5.63 7.72 14.86
CA THR A 78 -6.23 8.72 15.74
C THR A 78 -5.79 10.14 15.41
N GLU A 79 -4.52 10.37 15.06
CA GLU A 79 -4.04 11.69 14.63
C GLU A 79 -4.63 12.12 13.29
N ALA A 80 -4.79 11.19 12.35
CA ALA A 80 -5.48 11.44 11.07
C ALA A 80 -6.95 11.83 11.29
N ALA A 81 -7.65 11.12 12.19
CA ALA A 81 -9.06 11.38 12.48
C ALA A 81 -9.30 12.79 13.04
N LYS A 82 -8.37 13.33 13.85
CA LYS A 82 -8.46 14.71 14.38
C LYS A 82 -8.47 15.78 13.29
N ARG A 83 -7.85 15.48 12.14
CA ARG A 83 -7.68 16.39 11.00
C ARG A 83 -8.63 16.06 9.84
N GLY A 84 -9.46 15.03 9.98
CA GLY A 84 -10.34 14.57 8.91
C GLY A 84 -9.59 13.93 7.74
N MET A 85 -8.39 13.41 7.98
CA MET A 85 -7.62 12.67 6.98
C MET A 85 -8.10 11.21 6.89
N ASP A 86 -8.07 10.70 5.68
CA ASP A 86 -8.36 9.31 5.35
C ASP A 86 -7.08 8.47 5.42
N VAL A 87 -7.19 7.23 5.89
CA VAL A 87 -6.07 6.31 6.04
C VAL A 87 -6.34 5.00 5.31
N PHE A 88 -5.41 4.66 4.41
CA PHE A 88 -5.29 3.34 3.81
C PHE A 88 -4.21 2.55 4.54
N VAL A 89 -4.52 1.32 4.94
CA VAL A 89 -3.62 0.49 5.74
C VAL A 89 -3.00 -0.59 4.86
N GLY A 90 -1.68 -0.53 4.67
CA GLY A 90 -0.90 -1.59 4.07
C GLY A 90 -0.97 -2.85 4.92
N GLY A 91 -1.36 -3.97 4.34
CA GLY A 91 -1.55 -5.19 5.12
C GLY A 91 -0.27 -5.96 5.45
N TYR A 92 -0.43 -7.27 5.57
CA TYR A 92 0.68 -8.19 5.77
C TYR A 92 1.42 -8.45 4.46
N ILE A 93 2.74 -8.43 4.53
CA ILE A 93 3.64 -8.93 3.48
C ILE A 93 4.79 -9.69 4.14
N SER A 94 5.03 -10.94 3.72
CA SER A 94 6.01 -11.78 4.43
C SER A 94 7.45 -11.29 4.30
N ASN A 95 7.85 -10.92 3.10
CA ASN A 95 9.18 -10.48 2.70
C ASN A 95 9.12 -9.94 1.26
N LEU A 96 10.27 -9.56 0.69
CA LEU A 96 10.34 -9.01 -0.67
C LEU A 96 10.01 -9.99 -1.79
N THR A 97 9.93 -11.29 -1.49
CA THR A 97 9.60 -12.32 -2.48
C THR A 97 8.27 -13.02 -2.18
N TRP A 98 7.49 -12.50 -1.23
CA TRP A 98 6.13 -12.98 -0.91
C TRP A 98 6.08 -14.49 -0.67
N ASN A 99 6.93 -14.97 0.24
CA ASN A 99 7.13 -16.40 0.49
C ASN A 99 7.57 -17.19 -0.77
N GLY A 100 8.36 -16.57 -1.64
CA GLY A 100 8.74 -17.18 -2.93
C GLY A 100 7.58 -17.27 -3.92
N GLY A 101 6.60 -16.36 -3.83
CA GLY A 101 5.39 -16.35 -4.65
C GLY A 101 4.30 -17.31 -4.18
N ASP A 102 4.34 -17.79 -2.92
CA ASP A 102 3.27 -18.59 -2.34
C ASP A 102 2.08 -17.70 -1.95
N TYR A 103 1.28 -17.35 -2.95
CA TYR A 103 0.10 -16.50 -2.80
C TYR A 103 -0.91 -17.04 -1.78
N ARG A 104 -1.00 -18.37 -1.62
CA ARG A 104 -1.95 -18.97 -0.66
C ARG A 104 -1.54 -18.65 0.77
N LYS A 105 -0.24 -18.66 1.05
CA LYS A 105 0.29 -18.29 2.37
C LYS A 105 0.14 -16.80 2.63
N GLU A 106 0.41 -15.94 1.64
CA GLU A 106 0.18 -14.48 1.77
C GLU A 106 -1.28 -14.15 2.11
N ILE A 107 -2.24 -14.80 1.42
CA ILE A 107 -3.68 -14.61 1.68
C ILE A 107 -4.06 -15.13 3.07
N ALA A 108 -3.54 -16.30 3.47
CA ALA A 108 -3.85 -16.89 4.78
C ALA A 108 -3.36 -16.01 5.94
N GLU A 109 -2.17 -15.43 5.85
CA GLU A 109 -1.64 -14.52 6.86
C GLU A 109 -2.36 -13.16 6.82
N ASN A 110 -2.68 -12.62 5.64
CA ASN A 110 -3.51 -11.42 5.53
C ASN A 110 -4.88 -11.61 6.19
N LYS A 111 -5.49 -12.79 6.10
CA LYS A 111 -6.79 -13.06 6.76
C LYS A 111 -6.70 -12.94 8.28
N LYS A 112 -5.61 -13.44 8.88
CA LYS A 112 -5.35 -13.31 10.32
C LYS A 112 -5.15 -11.84 10.69
N PHE A 113 -4.33 -11.13 9.89
CA PHE A 113 -4.08 -9.70 10.06
C PHE A 113 -5.37 -8.88 10.02
N VAL A 114 -6.18 -9.01 8.96
CA VAL A 114 -7.44 -8.26 8.81
C VAL A 114 -8.37 -8.54 9.98
N THR A 115 -8.49 -9.80 10.40
CA THR A 115 -9.33 -10.18 11.55
C THR A 115 -8.94 -9.44 12.82
N GLU A 116 -7.64 -9.44 13.16
CA GLU A 116 -7.14 -8.74 14.35
C GLU A 116 -7.22 -7.23 14.19
N PHE A 117 -6.76 -6.68 13.07
CA PHE A 117 -6.71 -5.25 12.82
C PHE A 117 -8.11 -4.62 12.88
N VAL A 118 -9.10 -5.23 12.22
CA VAL A 118 -10.50 -4.73 12.24
C VAL A 118 -11.08 -4.80 13.65
N SER A 119 -10.77 -5.84 14.42
CA SER A 119 -11.25 -5.96 15.79
C SER A 119 -10.73 -4.84 16.70
N ARG A 120 -9.52 -4.34 16.44
CA ARG A 120 -8.86 -3.29 17.23
C ARG A 120 -9.22 -1.88 16.73
N TYR A 121 -9.22 -1.67 15.42
CA TYR A 121 -9.22 -0.33 14.82
C TYR A 121 -10.36 -0.07 13.83
N GLY A 122 -11.18 -1.08 13.52
CA GLY A 122 -12.21 -0.98 12.48
C GLY A 122 -13.27 0.10 12.70
N SER A 123 -13.46 0.53 13.96
CA SER A 123 -14.38 1.60 14.33
C SER A 123 -13.78 3.00 14.24
N ILE A 124 -12.48 3.15 14.00
CA ILE A 124 -11.82 4.46 13.92
C ILE A 124 -12.21 5.14 12.59
N PRO A 125 -12.79 6.37 12.61
CA PRO A 125 -13.38 6.97 11.41
C PRO A 125 -12.45 7.24 10.23
N SER A 126 -11.16 7.48 10.51
CA SER A 126 -10.11 7.71 9.51
C SER A 126 -9.73 6.44 8.76
N PHE A 127 -10.06 5.25 9.26
CA PHE A 127 -9.80 4.00 8.56
C PHE A 127 -10.74 3.83 7.35
N LYS A 128 -10.23 4.13 6.16
CA LYS A 128 -11.02 4.16 4.90
C LYS A 128 -10.75 3.03 3.95
N GLY A 129 -9.57 2.44 4.01
CA GLY A 129 -9.20 1.45 3.03
C GLY A 129 -7.99 0.63 3.37
N TRP A 130 -7.69 -0.28 2.47
CA TRP A 130 -6.54 -1.15 2.51
C TRP A 130 -5.59 -0.81 1.38
N TYR A 131 -4.30 -0.93 1.65
CA TYR A 131 -3.26 -0.94 0.64
C TYR A 131 -2.74 -2.38 0.49
N VAL A 132 -2.64 -2.89 -0.74
CA VAL A 132 -1.99 -4.17 -1.02
C VAL A 132 -0.50 -3.90 -1.26
N PRO A 133 0.39 -4.28 -0.33
CA PRO A 133 1.81 -3.94 -0.39
C PRO A 133 2.63 -4.82 -1.35
N HIS A 134 2.01 -5.77 -2.06
CA HIS A 134 2.66 -6.68 -3.00
C HIS A 134 2.89 -5.98 -4.35
N GLU A 135 3.94 -5.17 -4.42
CA GLU A 135 4.27 -4.32 -5.56
C GLU A 135 5.02 -5.08 -6.67
N GLY A 136 4.52 -5.03 -7.91
CA GLY A 136 5.20 -5.65 -9.05
C GLY A 136 4.75 -5.08 -10.39
N TYR A 137 5.20 -5.72 -11.47
CA TYR A 137 5.01 -5.24 -12.84
C TYR A 137 4.79 -6.34 -13.89
N ASP A 138 4.89 -7.62 -13.50
CA ASP A 138 4.74 -8.76 -14.40
C ASP A 138 4.26 -10.01 -13.65
N ARG A 139 4.39 -11.17 -14.29
CA ARG A 139 3.87 -12.47 -13.82
C ARG A 139 4.73 -13.12 -12.73
N VAL A 140 5.84 -12.50 -12.36
CA VAL A 140 6.77 -13.05 -11.37
C VAL A 140 6.09 -13.13 -10.00
N LEU A 141 6.45 -14.16 -9.23
CA LEU A 141 5.92 -14.43 -7.89
C LEU A 141 4.39 -14.57 -7.81
N ASN A 142 3.72 -14.97 -8.90
CA ASN A 142 2.27 -15.09 -8.95
C ASN A 142 1.58 -13.77 -8.51
N LEU A 143 2.09 -12.63 -9.02
CA LEU A 143 1.61 -11.30 -8.65
C LEU A 143 0.08 -11.19 -8.80
N LYS A 144 -0.45 -11.69 -9.92
CA LYS A 144 -1.89 -11.73 -10.20
C LYS A 144 -2.67 -12.40 -9.07
N GLU A 145 -2.33 -13.65 -8.73
CA GLU A 145 -3.00 -14.42 -7.69
C GLU A 145 -2.82 -13.82 -6.30
N THR A 146 -1.64 -13.28 -6.01
CA THR A 146 -1.31 -12.66 -4.73
C THR A 146 -2.09 -11.37 -4.53
N MET A 147 -1.92 -10.42 -5.45
CA MET A 147 -2.56 -9.11 -5.40
C MET A 147 -4.09 -9.23 -5.47
N GLY A 148 -4.62 -9.99 -6.44
CA GLY A 148 -6.05 -10.19 -6.59
C GLY A 148 -6.67 -10.95 -5.43
N GLY A 149 -6.00 -11.98 -4.91
CA GLY A 149 -6.49 -12.75 -3.77
C GLY A 149 -6.51 -11.96 -2.46
N VAL A 150 -5.51 -11.10 -2.23
CA VAL A 150 -5.47 -10.20 -1.07
C VAL A 150 -6.52 -9.09 -1.21
N ALA A 151 -6.67 -8.49 -2.38
CA ALA A 151 -7.72 -7.49 -2.63
C ALA A 151 -9.14 -8.05 -2.43
N ALA A 152 -9.41 -9.24 -2.99
CA ALA A 152 -10.69 -9.92 -2.80
C ALA A 152 -10.96 -10.23 -1.31
N LEU A 153 -9.95 -10.70 -0.57
CA LEU A 153 -10.05 -10.93 0.87
C LEU A 153 -10.42 -9.64 1.62
N TYR A 154 -9.81 -8.51 1.28
CA TYR A 154 -10.12 -7.22 1.89
C TYR A 154 -11.57 -6.79 1.63
N LYS A 155 -12.06 -6.95 0.39
CA LYS A 155 -13.45 -6.67 0.03
C LYS A 155 -14.44 -7.59 0.72
N ASP A 156 -14.13 -8.89 0.81
CA ASP A 156 -15.00 -9.88 1.46
C ASP A 156 -15.16 -9.61 2.97
N MET A 157 -14.07 -9.21 3.64
CA MET A 157 -14.09 -8.97 5.09
C MET A 157 -14.51 -7.54 5.47
N CYS A 158 -14.29 -6.58 4.57
CA CYS A 158 -14.55 -5.16 4.79
C CYS A 158 -15.18 -4.53 3.54
N PRO A 159 -16.43 -4.88 3.20
CA PRO A 159 -17.05 -4.49 1.93
C PRO A 159 -17.29 -2.98 1.78
N ASP A 160 -17.26 -2.22 2.89
CA ASP A 160 -17.35 -0.76 2.90
C ASP A 160 -16.01 -0.06 2.66
N LYS A 161 -14.89 -0.80 2.63
CA LYS A 161 -13.54 -0.25 2.50
C LYS A 161 -13.04 -0.31 1.06
N SER A 162 -12.29 0.72 0.67
CA SER A 162 -11.61 0.75 -0.62
C SER A 162 -10.28 -0.01 -0.56
N VAL A 163 -9.79 -0.45 -1.72
CA VAL A 163 -8.52 -1.15 -1.91
C VAL A 163 -7.67 -0.38 -2.90
N LEU A 164 -6.44 -0.07 -2.50
CA LEU A 164 -5.44 0.64 -3.28
C LEU A 164 -4.24 -0.27 -3.52
N ILE A 165 -3.62 -0.14 -4.69
CA ILE A 165 -2.33 -0.74 -5.03
C ILE A 165 -1.39 0.32 -5.63
N SER A 166 -0.08 0.07 -5.57
CA SER A 166 0.95 1.01 -6.03
C SER A 166 2.07 0.29 -6.80
N PRO A 167 1.77 -0.28 -7.97
CA PRO A 167 2.76 -0.97 -8.79
C PRO A 167 3.82 -0.03 -9.37
N PHE A 168 4.82 -0.59 -10.02
CA PHE A 168 5.85 0.18 -10.72
C PHE A 168 6.06 -0.30 -12.16
N PHE A 169 6.83 0.44 -12.94
CA PHE A 169 7.17 0.08 -14.32
C PHE A 169 8.53 -0.63 -14.37
N ARG A 170 8.60 -1.69 -15.17
CA ARG A 170 9.88 -2.30 -15.59
C ARG A 170 10.44 -1.53 -16.77
N SER A 171 11.08 -0.39 -16.51
CA SER A 171 11.70 0.45 -17.53
C SER A 171 13.22 0.38 -17.47
N SER A 172 13.89 1.19 -18.30
CA SER A 172 15.35 1.31 -18.28
C SER A 172 15.89 1.87 -16.96
N LEU A 173 15.05 2.46 -16.11
CA LEU A 173 15.44 2.94 -14.78
C LEU A 173 15.47 1.82 -13.72
N THR A 174 14.69 0.76 -13.93
CA THR A 174 14.49 -0.31 -12.94
C THR A 174 15.03 -1.67 -13.40
N SER A 175 15.31 -1.85 -14.69
CA SER A 175 15.79 -3.12 -15.24
C SER A 175 16.73 -2.92 -16.44
N ALA A 176 17.69 -3.83 -16.58
CA ALA A 176 18.54 -3.94 -17.77
C ALA A 176 17.79 -4.51 -19.00
N GLU A 177 16.64 -5.16 -18.76
CA GLU A 177 15.75 -5.69 -19.79
C GLU A 177 14.38 -5.00 -19.63
N PRO A 178 14.24 -3.75 -20.11
CA PRO A 178 13.03 -2.97 -19.92
C PRO A 178 11.90 -3.46 -20.83
N PHE A 179 10.67 -3.29 -20.37
CA PHE A 179 9.48 -3.42 -21.20
C PHE A 179 9.21 -2.12 -21.95
N SER A 180 8.79 -2.24 -23.21
CA SER A 180 8.18 -1.11 -23.92
C SER A 180 6.79 -0.81 -23.31
N PRO A 181 6.22 0.39 -23.55
CA PRO A 181 4.85 0.70 -23.15
C PRO A 181 3.83 -0.35 -23.62
N GLU A 182 3.97 -0.86 -24.84
CA GLU A 182 3.09 -1.91 -25.39
C GLU A 182 3.22 -3.22 -24.59
N ARG A 183 4.45 -3.62 -24.26
CA ARG A 183 4.66 -4.79 -23.42
C ARG A 183 4.13 -4.59 -22.00
N THR A 184 4.27 -3.39 -21.44
CA THR A 184 3.66 -3.04 -20.15
C THR A 184 2.14 -3.23 -20.20
N ALA A 185 1.47 -2.77 -21.26
CA ALA A 185 0.03 -2.99 -21.43
C ALA A 185 -0.31 -4.49 -21.46
N GLU A 186 0.41 -5.30 -22.24
CA GLU A 186 0.18 -6.75 -22.31
C GLU A 186 0.30 -7.46 -20.95
N GLU A 187 1.26 -7.06 -20.11
CA GLU A 187 1.43 -7.65 -18.78
C GLU A 187 0.32 -7.21 -17.82
N TRP A 188 -0.08 -5.94 -17.89
CA TRP A 188 -1.15 -5.41 -17.04
C TRP A 188 -2.53 -5.93 -17.44
N ASP A 189 -2.82 -6.11 -18.73
CA ASP A 189 -4.03 -6.79 -19.20
C ASP A 189 -4.14 -8.19 -18.57
N TYR A 190 -3.04 -8.95 -18.59
CA TYR A 190 -2.99 -10.27 -17.95
C TYR A 190 -3.19 -10.20 -16.43
N ILE A 191 -2.59 -9.21 -15.77
CA ILE A 191 -2.75 -9.03 -14.31
C ILE A 191 -4.20 -8.65 -13.97
N TRP A 192 -4.85 -7.80 -14.76
CA TRP A 192 -6.20 -7.33 -14.50
C TRP A 192 -7.28 -8.39 -14.69
N GLU A 193 -7.06 -9.34 -15.59
CA GLU A 193 -7.94 -10.51 -15.77
C GLU A 193 -8.25 -11.18 -14.41
N ASN A 194 -9.47 -11.00 -13.91
CA ASN A 194 -9.97 -11.54 -12.62
C ASN A 194 -9.36 -10.94 -11.34
N CYS A 195 -8.54 -9.89 -11.43
CA CYS A 195 -7.99 -9.20 -10.24
C CYS A 195 -8.48 -7.75 -10.10
N GLY A 196 -8.83 -7.08 -11.20
CA GLY A 196 -9.18 -5.65 -11.18
C GLY A 196 -10.48 -5.31 -10.46
N LYS A 197 -11.45 -6.24 -10.36
CA LYS A 197 -12.79 -5.95 -9.83
C LYS A 197 -12.82 -5.56 -8.33
N ASP A 198 -11.80 -5.98 -7.58
CA ASP A 198 -11.72 -5.79 -6.12
C ASP A 198 -10.74 -4.66 -5.74
N ILE A 199 -10.17 -3.97 -6.74
CA ILE A 199 -9.20 -2.88 -6.59
C ILE A 199 -9.88 -1.58 -7.05
N ASP A 200 -9.98 -0.59 -6.16
CA ASP A 200 -10.63 0.69 -6.48
C ASP A 200 -9.63 1.72 -7.02
N TYR A 201 -8.36 1.64 -6.60
CA TYR A 201 -7.32 2.60 -6.95
C TYR A 201 -6.01 1.90 -7.34
N CYS A 202 -5.42 2.31 -8.46
CA CYS A 202 -4.09 1.90 -8.89
C CYS A 202 -3.21 3.14 -9.07
N ALA A 203 -2.15 3.24 -8.27
CA ALA A 203 -1.26 4.41 -8.22
C ALA A 203 0.17 4.01 -8.63
N PHE A 204 0.43 3.96 -9.95
CA PHE A 204 1.77 3.61 -10.44
C PHE A 204 2.86 4.57 -9.93
N GLN A 205 3.98 4.00 -9.49
CA GLN A 205 5.19 4.73 -9.08
C GLN A 205 5.85 5.40 -10.29
N ASP A 206 5.61 6.70 -10.47
CA ASP A 206 6.01 7.45 -11.67
C ASP A 206 7.53 7.56 -11.85
N GLY A 207 8.29 7.57 -10.75
CA GLY A 207 9.76 7.59 -10.75
C GLY A 207 10.41 6.38 -11.41
N THR A 208 9.62 5.35 -11.74
CA THR A 208 10.08 4.16 -12.46
C THR A 208 9.86 4.24 -13.97
N ALA A 209 9.32 5.34 -14.50
CA ALA A 209 9.26 5.62 -15.95
C ALA A 209 10.27 6.71 -16.35
N PRO A 210 11.01 6.57 -17.46
CA PRO A 210 11.87 7.64 -17.97
C PRO A 210 11.05 8.90 -18.26
N LEU A 211 11.55 10.06 -17.86
CA LEU A 211 10.82 11.34 -17.97
C LEU A 211 10.29 11.62 -19.40
N GLN A 212 11.05 11.24 -20.42
CA GLN A 212 10.67 11.45 -21.83
C GLN A 212 9.59 10.48 -22.32
N GLU A 213 9.42 9.35 -21.65
CA GLU A 213 8.51 8.26 -22.03
C GLU A 213 7.35 8.10 -21.04
N MET A 214 7.36 8.85 -19.93
CA MET A 214 6.36 8.78 -18.86
C MET A 214 4.92 8.84 -19.41
N ALA A 215 4.65 9.74 -20.36
CA ALA A 215 3.32 9.84 -20.97
C ALA A 215 2.89 8.55 -21.70
N ALA A 216 3.82 7.83 -22.33
CA ALA A 216 3.55 6.58 -23.02
C ALA A 216 3.27 5.44 -22.02
N TYR A 217 4.11 5.28 -21.00
CA TYR A 217 3.89 4.29 -19.94
C TYR A 217 2.56 4.48 -19.21
N PHE A 218 2.23 5.71 -18.81
CA PHE A 218 0.94 5.99 -18.17
C PHE A 218 -0.24 5.83 -19.12
N SER A 219 -0.08 6.05 -20.42
CA SER A 219 -1.15 5.79 -21.39
C SER A 219 -1.40 4.30 -21.58
N ALA A 220 -0.36 3.46 -21.46
CA ALA A 220 -0.43 2.01 -21.60
C ALA A 220 -1.21 1.31 -20.47
N VAL A 221 -1.44 1.98 -19.33
CA VAL A 221 -2.09 1.39 -18.14
C VAL A 221 -3.33 2.17 -17.69
N ARG A 222 -3.90 2.98 -18.58
CA ARG A 222 -4.99 3.93 -18.26
C ARG A 222 -6.41 3.38 -18.48
N GLU A 223 -6.54 2.16 -18.98
CA GLU A 223 -7.83 1.50 -19.21
C GLU A 223 -8.29 0.71 -17.99
#